data_AF-A0A661BVA5-F1
#
_entry.id   AF-A0A661BVA5-F1
#
_cell.length_a   1.000
_cell.length_b   1.000
_cell.length_c   1.000
_cell.angle_alpha   90.00
_cell.angle_beta   90.00
_cell.angle_gamma   90.00
#
_symmetry.space_group_name_H-M   'P 1'
#
loop_
_entity.id
_entity.type
_entity.pdbx_description
1 polymer ?
#
loop_
_entity_poly.entity_id
_entity_poly.type
_entity_poly.pdbx_seq_one_letter_code
_entity_poly.pdbx_strand_id
1 'polypeptide(L)'
;MKKILVTGGAGFLGSHLCERLIDDGNEVICVDNFFTGRNRNIAHLVDNEYFNVIEHDITEPLFVQADEIYNLACPASPPHYQADPVHTMKTSVIGAINMLGLTKKVGGKIFHA
;
A
#
# COMPACT_ATOMS: atom_id res chain seq x y z
N MET A 1 -9.68 14.14 9.97
CA MET A 1 -9.34 13.73 8.60
C MET A 1 -7.84 13.62 8.50
N LYS A 2 -7.34 12.42 8.23
CA LYS A 2 -5.91 12.13 8.01
C LYS A 2 -5.69 11.74 6.55
N LYS A 3 -4.46 11.90 6.05
CA LYS A 3 -4.00 11.34 4.79
C LYS A 3 -3.28 10.03 5.07
N ILE A 4 -3.84 8.91 4.60
CA ILE A 4 -3.38 7.57 4.95
C ILE A 4 -2.92 6.84 3.70
N LEU A 5 -1.69 6.32 3.72
CA LEU A 5 -1.13 5.53 2.63
C LEU A 5 -1.24 4.04 2.96
N VAL A 6 -1.76 3.24 2.01
CA VAL A 6 -1.86 1.78 2.14
C VAL A 6 -1.08 1.14 1.00
N THR A 7 0.06 0.52 1.29
CA THR A 7 0.78 -0.30 0.29
C THR A 7 0.14 -1.69 0.21
N GLY A 8 0.07 -2.28 -0.98
CA GLY A 8 -0.69 -3.51 -1.20
C GLY A 8 -2.20 -3.27 -1.06
N GLY A 9 -2.64 -2.03 -1.28
CA GLY A 9 -4.02 -1.59 -1.07
C GLY A 9 -5.03 -2.22 -2.04
N ALA A 10 -4.58 -2.80 -3.16
CA ALA A 10 -5.42 -3.56 -4.08
C ALA A 10 -5.41 -5.08 -3.79
N GLY A 11 -4.69 -5.51 -2.74
CA GLY A 11 -4.71 -6.87 -2.21
C GLY A 11 -5.98 -7.20 -1.44
N PHE A 12 -6.04 -8.41 -0.85
CA PHE A 12 -7.20 -8.86 -0.08
C PHE A 12 -7.44 -7.97 1.15
N LEU A 13 -6.55 -7.98 2.14
CA LEU A 13 -6.73 -7.15 3.34
C LEU A 13 -6.63 -5.64 3.05
N GLY A 14 -5.74 -5.25 2.13
CA GLY A 14 -5.53 -3.84 1.78
C GLY A 14 -6.79 -3.15 1.28
N SER A 15 -7.57 -3.82 0.41
CA SER A 15 -8.78 -3.21 -0.17
C SER A 15 -9.88 -2.97 0.86
N HIS A 16 -10.11 -3.94 1.74
CA HIS A 16 -11.05 -3.79 2.87
C HIS A 16 -10.57 -2.73 3.87
N LEU A 17 -9.26 -2.60 4.09
CA LEU A 17 -8.72 -1.54 4.92
C LEU A 17 -8.93 -0.17 4.28
N CYS A 18 -8.70 -0.03 2.97
CA CYS A 18 -8.96 1.19 2.22
C CYS A 18 -10.43 1.63 2.35
N GLU A 19 -11.38 0.72 2.11
CA GLU A 19 -12.82 0.98 2.26
C GLU A 19 -13.14 1.47 3.69
N ARG A 20 -12.65 0.75 4.71
CA ARG A 20 -12.88 1.12 6.10
C ARG A 20 -12.33 2.51 6.45
N LEU A 21 -11.12 2.84 5.99
CA LEU A 21 -10.48 4.12 6.29
C LEU A 21 -11.19 5.30 5.61
N ILE A 22 -11.75 5.08 4.41
CA ILE A 22 -12.62 6.03 3.73
C ILE A 22 -13.91 6.25 4.53
N ASP A 23 -14.56 5.18 4.98
CA ASP A 23 -15.79 5.25 5.79
C ASP A 23 -15.57 5.99 7.12
N ASP A 24 -14.37 5.89 7.70
CA ASP A 24 -13.96 6.63 8.90
C ASP A 24 -13.63 8.12 8.60
N GLY A 25 -13.77 8.59 7.36
CA GLY A 25 -13.64 9.99 6.95
C GLY A 25 -12.20 10.46 6.69
N ASN A 26 -11.34 9.56 6.21
CA ASN A 26 -9.94 9.87 5.86
C ASN A 26 -9.74 9.96 4.34
N GLU A 27 -8.66 10.61 3.92
CA GLU A 27 -8.17 10.55 2.54
C GLU A 27 -7.21 9.36 2.44
N VAL A 28 -7.46 8.45 1.50
CA VAL A 28 -6.71 7.20 1.35
C VAL A 28 -5.97 7.19 0.03
N ILE A 29 -4.67 6.87 0.11
CA ILE A 29 -3.78 6.66 -1.04
C ILE A 29 -3.42 5.18 -1.10
N CYS A 30 -4.05 4.46 -2.03
CA CYS A 30 -3.73 3.07 -2.33
C CYS A 30 -2.49 3.01 -3.23
N VAL A 31 -1.46 2.31 -2.78
CA VAL A 31 -0.24 2.04 -3.55
C VAL A 31 -0.15 0.55 -3.84
N ASP A 32 -0.10 0.17 -5.11
CA ASP A 32 -0.03 -1.23 -5.51
C ASP A 32 0.65 -1.34 -6.89
N ASN A 33 1.44 -2.39 -7.13
CA ASN A 33 2.00 -2.70 -8.46
C ASN A 33 1.17 -3.75 -9.21
N PHE A 34 0.04 -4.17 -8.64
CA PHE A 34 -0.87 -5.19 -9.15
C PHE A 34 -0.21 -6.55 -9.46
N PHE A 35 0.92 -6.87 -8.82
CA PHE A 35 1.57 -8.17 -8.97
C PHE A 35 0.66 -9.31 -8.50
N THR A 36 0.02 -9.15 -7.33
CA THR A 36 -1.07 -10.05 -6.87
C THR A 36 -2.39 -9.32 -6.59
N GLY A 37 -2.33 -7.99 -6.45
CA GLY A 37 -3.51 -7.13 -6.31
C GLY A 37 -4.37 -7.13 -7.58
N ARG A 38 -5.64 -6.74 -7.46
CA ARG A 38 -6.56 -6.68 -8.60
C ARG A 38 -7.37 -5.40 -8.57
N ASN A 39 -7.48 -4.71 -9.71
CA ASN A 39 -8.33 -3.51 -9.88
C ASN A 39 -9.76 -3.71 -9.37
N ARG A 40 -10.35 -4.89 -9.60
CA ARG A 40 -11.70 -5.22 -9.12
C ARG A 40 -11.89 -5.09 -7.60
N ASN A 41 -10.82 -5.23 -6.81
CA ASN A 41 -10.89 -5.16 -5.36
C ASN A 41 -11.09 -3.72 -4.87
N ILE A 42 -10.68 -2.73 -5.67
CA ILE A 42 -10.76 -1.30 -5.32
C ILE A 42 -11.68 -0.51 -6.25
N ALA A 43 -12.23 -1.15 -7.30
CA ALA A 43 -13.04 -0.49 -8.32
C ALA A 43 -14.23 0.31 -7.75
N HIS A 44 -14.83 -0.16 -6.65
CA HIS A 44 -15.94 0.52 -5.97
C HIS A 44 -15.52 1.80 -5.22
N LEU A 45 -14.23 2.01 -4.99
CA LEU A 45 -13.66 3.19 -4.32
C LEU A 45 -13.16 4.25 -5.31
N VAL A 46 -12.94 3.90 -6.58
CA VAL A 46 -12.24 4.77 -7.57
C VAL A 46 -12.97 6.08 -7.84
N ASP A 47 -14.30 6.10 -7.75
CA ASP A 47 -15.10 7.31 -7.96
C ASP A 47 -15.22 8.20 -6.69
N ASN A 48 -14.63 7.78 -5.56
CA ASN A 48 -14.64 8.55 -4.32
C ASN A 48 -13.53 9.63 -4.36
N GLU A 49 -13.89 10.89 -4.15
CA GLU A 49 -12.93 12.02 -4.18
C GLU A 49 -11.81 11.93 -3.12
N TYR A 50 -12.02 11.16 -2.06
CA TYR A 50 -11.03 10.93 -1.00
C TYR A 50 -10.17 9.69 -1.23
N PHE A 51 -10.36 8.96 -2.34
CA PHE A 51 -9.59 7.77 -2.67
C PHE A 51 -8.72 8.00 -3.92
N ASN A 52 -7.42 7.80 -3.77
CA ASN A 52 -6.45 7.90 -4.86
C ASN A 52 -5.67 6.60 -5.02
N VAL A 53 -5.37 6.22 -6.26
CA VAL A 53 -4.59 5.02 -6.58
C VAL A 53 -3.30 5.44 -7.26
N ILE A 54 -2.18 4.89 -6.79
CA ILE A 54 -0.87 5.05 -7.41
C ILE A 54 -0.38 3.65 -7.79
N GLU A 55 -0.28 3.38 -9.08
CA GLU A 55 0.39 2.19 -9.59
C GLU A 55 1.89 2.34 -9.39
N HIS A 56 2.46 1.67 -8.39
CA HIS A 56 3.87 1.83 -8.01
C HIS A 56 4.41 0.62 -7.25
N ASP A 57 5.65 0.27 -7.53
CA ASP A 57 6.39 -0.76 -6.82
C ASP A 57 7.18 -0.16 -5.66
N ILE A 58 6.90 -0.61 -4.43
CA ILE A 58 7.54 -0.05 -3.24
C ILE A 58 9.05 -0.30 -3.18
N THR A 59 9.61 -1.19 -4.02
CA THR A 59 11.08 -1.31 -4.13
C THR A 59 11.73 -0.05 -4.69
N GLU A 60 10.96 0.79 -5.38
CA GLU A 60 11.40 2.10 -5.87
C GLU A 60 11.00 3.23 -4.91
N PRO A 61 11.79 4.31 -4.80
CA PRO A 61 11.47 5.44 -3.94
C PRO A 61 10.10 6.07 -4.26
N LEU A 62 9.31 6.34 -3.21
CA LEU A 62 8.02 7.00 -3.30
C LEU A 62 8.02 8.27 -2.45
N PHE A 63 7.50 9.38 -2.99
CA PHE A 63 7.47 10.68 -2.32
C PHE A 63 6.04 11.21 -2.23
N VAL A 64 5.35 10.85 -1.17
CA VAL A 64 3.95 11.21 -0.93
C VAL A 64 3.80 11.71 0.51
N GLN A 65 2.95 12.72 0.74
CA GLN A 65 2.61 13.15 2.09
C GLN A 65 1.61 12.17 2.70
N ALA A 66 1.85 11.72 3.93
CA ALA A 66 0.93 10.86 4.68
C ALA A 66 1.14 11.04 6.19
N ASP A 67 0.05 11.06 6.94
CA ASP A 67 0.07 11.06 8.40
C ASP A 67 0.31 9.64 8.94
N GLU A 68 -0.25 8.64 8.26
CA GLU A 68 -0.17 7.22 8.61
C GLU A 68 0.13 6.36 7.38
N ILE A 69 0.95 5.33 7.57
CA ILE A 69 1.31 4.35 6.54
C ILE A 69 0.97 2.94 7.03
N TYR A 70 0.16 2.22 6.28
CA TYR A 70 -0.06 0.79 6.44
C TYR A 70 0.71 0.06 5.35
N ASN A 71 1.86 -0.51 5.72
CA ASN A 71 2.71 -1.23 4.79
C ASN A 71 2.32 -2.71 4.75
N LEU A 72 1.51 -3.10 3.76
CA LEU A 72 1.00 -4.47 3.55
C LEU A 72 1.45 -5.09 2.22
N ALA A 73 2.25 -4.37 1.42
CA ALA A 73 2.76 -4.85 0.15
C ALA A 73 3.77 -5.99 0.35
N CYS A 74 3.32 -7.22 0.10
CA CYS A 74 4.15 -8.41 -0.02
C CYS A 74 3.31 -9.54 -0.65
N PRO A 75 3.86 -10.39 -1.54
CA PRO A 75 3.15 -11.59 -1.98
C PRO A 75 2.87 -12.54 -0.79
N ALA A 76 1.61 -12.78 -0.47
CA ALA A 76 1.24 -13.49 0.77
C ALA A 76 1.13 -15.03 0.63
N SER A 77 0.78 -15.55 -0.55
CA SER A 77 0.51 -16.99 -0.71
C SER A 77 1.72 -17.76 -1.26
N PRO A 78 1.95 -19.02 -0.85
CA PRO A 78 3.12 -19.80 -1.26
C PRO A 78 3.42 -19.86 -2.75
N PRO A 79 2.44 -20.08 -3.64
CA PRO A 79 2.72 -20.08 -5.07
C PRO A 79 3.23 -18.73 -5.59
N HIS A 80 2.73 -17.61 -5.06
CA HIS A 80 3.09 -16.28 -5.54
C HIS A 80 4.45 -15.83 -5.03
N TYR A 81 4.78 -16.02 -3.75
CA TYR A 81 6.11 -15.61 -3.26
C TYR A 81 7.23 -16.53 -3.78
N GLN A 82 6.92 -17.77 -4.17
CA GLN A 82 7.90 -18.68 -4.80
C GLN A 82 8.08 -18.45 -6.29
N ALA A 83 7.12 -17.80 -6.96
CA ALA A 83 7.21 -17.51 -8.39
C ALA A 83 8.36 -16.54 -8.71
N ASP A 84 8.57 -15.55 -7.84
CA ASP A 84 9.74 -14.66 -7.88
C ASP A 84 10.28 -14.41 -6.46
N PRO A 85 11.17 -15.27 -5.95
CA PRO A 85 11.72 -15.14 -4.60
C PRO A 85 12.65 -13.93 -4.47
N VAL A 86 13.27 -13.48 -5.57
CA VAL A 86 14.15 -12.30 -5.57
C VAL A 86 13.30 -11.05 -5.40
N HIS A 87 12.22 -10.91 -6.17
CA HIS A 87 11.30 -9.79 -6.05
C HIS A 87 10.59 -9.79 -4.68
N THR A 88 10.20 -10.96 -4.17
CA THR A 88 9.66 -11.09 -2.81
C THR A 88 10.64 -10.52 -1.78
N MET A 89 11.91 -10.94 -1.82
CA MET A 89 12.93 -10.44 -0.88
C MET A 89 13.18 -8.93 -1.03
N LYS A 90 13.22 -8.41 -2.27
CA LYS A 90 13.34 -6.96 -2.51
C LYS A 90 12.16 -6.20 -1.93
N THR A 91 10.94 -6.68 -2.12
CA THR A 91 9.72 -6.06 -1.59
C THR A 91 9.77 -6.01 -0.05
N SER A 92 10.09 -7.13 0.59
CA SER A 92 10.15 -7.21 2.05
C SER A 92 11.30 -6.40 2.67
N VAL A 93 12.42 -6.21 1.97
CA VAL A 93 13.59 -5.50 2.52
C VAL A 93 13.69 -4.07 2.00
N ILE A 94 13.86 -3.90 0.69
CA ILE A 94 14.03 -2.58 0.06
C ILE A 94 12.73 -1.80 0.17
N GLY A 95 11.60 -2.46 -0.09
CA GLY A 95 10.29 -1.83 0.06
C GLY A 95 10.01 -1.34 1.48
N ALA A 96 10.31 -2.17 2.49
CA ALA A 96 10.22 -1.76 3.89
C ALA A 96 11.15 -0.59 4.22
N ILE A 97 12.40 -0.60 3.76
CA ILE A 97 13.34 0.52 3.94
C ILE A 97 12.78 1.81 3.33
N ASN A 98 12.21 1.75 2.12
CA ASN A 98 11.63 2.92 1.46
C ASN A 98 10.44 3.47 2.25
N MET A 99 9.54 2.62 2.74
CA MET A 99 8.38 3.05 3.53
C MET A 99 8.78 3.61 4.91
N LEU A 100 9.78 3.02 5.56
CA LEU A 100 10.35 3.55 6.80
C LEU A 100 11.02 4.91 6.56
N GLY A 101 11.77 5.05 5.46
CA GLY A 101 12.40 6.30 5.05
C GLY A 101 11.37 7.40 4.75
N LEU A 102 10.29 7.06 4.06
CA LEU A 102 9.17 7.95 3.79
C LEU A 102 8.51 8.41 5.10
N THR A 103 8.17 7.46 5.98
CA THR A 103 7.55 7.74 7.29
C THR A 103 8.41 8.73 8.11
N LYS A 104 9.72 8.50 8.17
CA LYS A 104 10.67 9.40 8.85
C LYS A 104 10.68 10.80 8.24
N LYS A 105 10.64 10.90 6.91
CA LYS A 105 10.70 12.18 6.18
C LYS A 105 9.43 13.02 6.39
N VAL A 106 8.27 12.38 6.45
CA VAL A 106 6.98 13.07 6.64
C VAL A 106 6.58 13.24 8.11
N GLY A 107 7.30 12.61 9.04
CA GLY A 107 7.00 12.68 10.48
C GLY A 107 5.74 11.90 10.89
N GLY A 108 5.35 10.90 10.09
CA GLY A 108 4.14 10.11 10.29
C GLY A 108 4.35 8.87 11.17
N LYS A 109 3.33 8.02 11.22
CA LYS A 109 3.37 6.70 11.88
C LYS A 109 3.26 5.59 10.84
N ILE A 110 3.85 4.43 11.14
CA ILE A 110 3.79 3.27 10.25
C ILE A 110 3.38 2.02 11.02
N PHE A 111 2.46 1.26 10.43
CA PHE A 111 2.22 -0.15 10.73
C PHE A 111 2.86 -1.00 9.62
N HIS A 112 3.55 -2.07 9.99
CA HIS A 112 4.20 -2.97 9.04
C HIS A 112 3.82 -4.41 9.35
N ALA A 113 3.35 -5.13 8.33
CA ALA A 113 3.01 -6.54 8.37
C ALA A 113 3.38 -7.24 7.06
#